data_AF-A0A059CGK4-F1
#
_entry.id   AF-A0A059CGK4-F1
#
_cell.length_a   1.000
_cell.length_b   1.000
_cell.length_c   1.000
_cell.angle_alpha   90.00
_cell.angle_beta   90.00
_cell.angle_gamma   90.00
#
_symmetry.space_group_name_H-M   'P 1'
#
loop_
_entity.id
_entity.type
_entity.pdbx_description
1 polymer ?
#
loop_
_entity_poly.entity_id
_entity_poly.type
_entity_poly.pdbx_seq_one_letter_code
_entity_poly.pdbx_strand_id
1 'polypeptide(L)'
;MKSARKLSFSSSASSPTATATVTVTSPDEQFIPPPPPNITLHLQPNQAHSRAATKIQSAYRAHLIRTLYKTISTVDSAADRLQRRIQRQDTGRRPPGQPPREGRGIDEELMRLLLRLDSVPGGIDPALREGRRK
;
A
#
# COMPACT_ATOMS: atom_id res chain seq x y z
N MET A 1 3.37 -23.05 33.78
CA MET A 1 2.92 -22.26 32.60
C MET A 1 4.13 -21.54 32.02
N LYS A 2 4.25 -21.53 30.70
CA LYS A 2 5.51 -21.40 29.95
C LYS A 2 6.00 -19.94 29.87
N SER A 3 7.30 -19.75 30.08
CA SER A 3 8.04 -18.49 30.16
C SER A 3 8.15 -17.76 28.82
N ALA A 4 7.83 -16.45 28.79
CA ALA A 4 7.92 -15.60 27.60
C ALA A 4 9.35 -15.04 27.42
N ARG A 5 9.99 -15.38 26.31
CA ARG A 5 11.33 -14.87 25.96
C ARG A 5 11.22 -13.43 25.43
N LYS A 6 11.92 -12.51 26.08
CA LYS A 6 12.16 -11.12 25.62
C LYS A 6 12.97 -11.15 24.31
N LEU A 7 12.49 -10.46 23.28
CA LEU A 7 13.24 -10.18 22.06
C LEU A 7 13.83 -8.77 22.19
N SER A 8 15.16 -8.69 22.25
CA SER A 8 15.90 -7.43 22.14
C SER A 8 16.25 -7.19 20.68
N PHE A 9 16.06 -5.98 20.20
CA PHE A 9 16.48 -5.52 18.88
C PHE A 9 17.49 -4.40 19.08
N SER A 10 18.68 -4.55 18.50
CA SER A 10 19.70 -3.51 18.44
C SER A 10 19.71 -2.95 17.02
N SER A 11 19.32 -1.69 16.87
CA SER A 11 19.59 -0.90 15.66
C SER A 11 20.89 -0.15 15.81
N SER A 12 21.88 -0.50 15.01
CA SER A 12 23.03 0.37 14.74
C SER A 12 22.79 1.04 13.40
N ALA A 13 22.35 2.29 13.42
CA ALA A 13 22.32 3.16 12.26
C ALA A 13 23.73 3.76 12.10
N SER A 14 24.46 3.33 11.08
CA SER A 14 25.73 3.97 10.68
C SER A 14 25.46 4.92 9.51
N SER A 15 25.42 6.21 9.79
CA SER A 15 25.48 7.27 8.78
C SER A 15 26.83 7.23 8.05
N PRO A 16 26.91 7.52 6.74
CA PRO A 16 28.19 7.57 6.05
C PRO A 16 28.95 8.86 6.39
N THR A 17 30.07 8.73 7.10
CA THR A 17 31.07 9.78 7.30
C THR A 17 31.75 10.09 5.98
N ALA A 18 31.59 11.31 5.46
CA ALA A 18 32.35 11.79 4.32
C ALA A 18 33.80 12.08 4.77
N THR A 19 34.74 11.24 4.36
CA THR A 19 36.18 11.45 4.59
C THR A 19 36.77 12.21 3.40
N ALA A 20 37.17 13.47 3.63
CA ALA A 20 37.93 14.24 2.65
C ALA A 20 39.43 13.90 2.80
N THR A 21 40.06 13.42 1.73
CA THR A 21 41.50 13.11 1.71
C THR A 21 42.26 14.35 1.23
N VAL A 22 43.19 14.82 2.07
CA VAL A 22 44.12 15.92 1.75
C VAL A 22 45.32 15.34 1.01
N THR A 23 45.59 15.81 -0.20
CA THR A 23 46.77 15.44 -0.99
C THR A 23 47.99 16.21 -0.48
N VAL A 24 48.96 15.51 0.13
CA VAL A 24 50.30 16.04 0.41
C VAL A 24 51.22 15.58 -0.70
N THR A 25 51.77 16.52 -1.47
CA THR A 25 52.71 16.24 -2.56
C THR A 25 54.13 16.26 -2.02
N SER A 26 54.80 15.10 -1.99
CA SER A 26 56.26 14.99 -1.84
C SER A 26 56.83 14.21 -3.03
N PRO A 27 57.92 14.67 -3.68
CA PRO A 27 58.50 13.98 -4.82
C PRO A 27 59.55 12.98 -4.32
N ASP A 28 59.24 11.69 -4.42
CA ASP A 28 60.15 10.64 -4.88
C ASP A 28 59.64 9.26 -4.46
N GLU A 29 59.90 8.30 -5.35
CA GLU A 29 59.56 6.88 -5.32
C GLU A 29 58.10 6.50 -5.63
N GLN A 30 57.93 5.99 -6.86
CA GLN A 30 56.71 5.34 -7.36
C GLN A 30 56.41 4.06 -6.56
N PHE A 31 55.82 4.19 -5.38
CA PHE A 31 55.05 3.10 -4.79
C PHE A 31 53.70 3.05 -5.50
N ILE A 32 53.52 2.10 -6.41
CA ILE A 32 52.20 1.81 -7.01
C ILE A 32 51.46 0.94 -5.98
N PRO A 33 50.47 1.46 -5.23
CA PRO A 33 49.67 0.62 -4.36
C PRO A 33 48.87 -0.39 -5.20
N PRO A 34 48.76 -1.66 -4.78
CA PRO A 34 47.94 -2.63 -5.49
C PRO A 34 46.47 -2.16 -5.50
N PRO A 35 45.73 -2.39 -6.60
CA PRO A 35 44.34 -1.99 -6.68
C PRO A 35 43.52 -2.65 -5.55
N PRO A 36 42.53 -1.93 -4.96
CA PRO A 36 41.69 -2.50 -3.92
C PRO A 36 41.00 -3.76 -4.43
N PRO A 37 40.84 -4.81 -3.61
CA PRO A 37 40.15 -6.01 -4.04
C PRO A 37 38.71 -5.67 -4.42
N ASN A 38 38.34 -5.91 -5.68
CA ASN A 38 36.96 -5.86 -6.13
C ASN A 38 36.17 -6.97 -5.41
N ILE A 39 35.54 -6.65 -4.29
CA ILE A 39 34.58 -7.53 -3.64
C ILE A 39 33.36 -7.58 -4.56
N THR A 40 33.37 -8.53 -5.49
CA THR A 40 32.23 -8.80 -6.36
C THR A 40 31.23 -9.53 -5.48
N LEU A 41 30.23 -8.79 -4.96
CA LEU A 41 29.08 -9.40 -4.29
C LEU A 41 28.32 -10.20 -5.35
N HIS A 42 28.67 -11.47 -5.49
CA HIS A 42 27.91 -12.43 -6.28
C HIS A 42 26.62 -12.74 -5.51
N LEU A 43 25.65 -11.83 -5.57
CA LEU A 43 24.27 -12.17 -5.26
C LEU A 43 23.86 -13.15 -6.35
N GLN A 44 23.96 -14.45 -6.06
CA GLN A 44 23.41 -15.50 -6.91
C GLN A 44 21.99 -15.07 -7.27
N PRO A 45 21.65 -14.86 -8.56
CA PRO A 45 20.32 -14.41 -8.95
C PRO A 45 19.22 -15.48 -8.74
N ASN A 46 19.53 -16.59 -8.06
CA ASN A 46 18.79 -17.83 -8.21
C ASN A 46 18.77 -18.70 -6.95
N GLN A 47 18.45 -18.10 -5.80
CA GLN A 47 17.73 -18.86 -4.78
C GLN A 47 16.29 -18.40 -4.82
N ALA A 48 15.55 -19.05 -5.73
CA ALA A 48 14.12 -19.24 -5.70
C ALA A 48 13.54 -18.94 -4.32
N HIS A 49 12.56 -18.04 -4.27
CA HIS A 49 11.74 -17.78 -3.09
C HIS A 49 11.59 -19.07 -2.29
N SER A 50 12.19 -19.12 -1.09
CA SER A 50 12.00 -20.25 -0.17
C SER A 50 10.52 -20.60 -0.18
N ARG A 51 10.15 -21.88 -0.28
CA ARG A 51 8.74 -22.32 -0.33
C ARG A 51 7.88 -21.64 0.75
N ALA A 52 8.49 -21.33 1.90
CA ALA A 52 7.90 -20.51 2.95
C ALA A 52 7.63 -19.06 2.53
N ALA A 53 8.59 -18.37 1.91
CA ALA A 53 8.44 -17.02 1.36
C ALA A 53 7.31 -16.95 0.32
N THR A 54 7.22 -17.89 -0.62
CA THR A 54 6.12 -17.93 -1.60
C THR A 54 4.76 -18.12 -0.92
N LYS A 55 4.69 -18.97 0.11
CA LYS A 55 3.46 -19.19 0.88
C LYS A 55 3.05 -17.93 1.66
N ILE A 56 4.00 -17.23 2.27
CA ILE A 56 3.74 -15.98 2.99
C ILE A 56 3.25 -14.91 2.02
N GLN A 57 3.93 -14.75 0.88
CA GLN A 57 3.59 -13.74 -0.14
C GLN A 57 2.23 -14.01 -0.78
N SER A 58 1.92 -15.27 -1.13
CA SER A 58 0.63 -15.64 -1.70
C SER A 58 -0.52 -15.45 -0.71
N ALA A 59 -0.35 -15.87 0.55
CA ALA A 59 -1.35 -15.64 1.60
C ALA A 59 -1.59 -14.13 1.85
N TYR A 60 -0.51 -13.33 1.87
CA TYR A 60 -0.61 -11.88 2.03
C TYR A 60 -1.33 -11.22 0.85
N ARG A 61 -0.99 -11.59 -0.39
CA ARG A 61 -1.67 -11.10 -1.60
C ARG A 61 -3.16 -11.45 -1.57
N ALA A 62 -3.51 -12.69 -1.22
CA ALA A 62 -4.91 -13.12 -1.11
C ALA A 62 -5.68 -12.34 -0.02
N HIS A 63 -5.04 -12.09 1.13
CA HIS A 63 -5.63 -11.29 2.19
C HIS A 63 -5.89 -9.84 1.76
N LEU A 64 -4.92 -9.22 1.07
CA LEU A 64 -5.09 -7.88 0.49
C LEU A 64 -6.25 -7.84 -0.49
N ILE A 65 -6.28 -8.76 -1.47
CA ILE A 65 -7.33 -8.80 -2.48
C ILE A 65 -8.71 -8.94 -1.83
N ARG A 66 -8.87 -9.86 -0.88
CA ARG A 66 -10.14 -10.06 -0.16
C ARG A 66 -10.58 -8.81 0.59
N THR A 67 -9.65 -8.11 1.21
CA THR A 67 -9.93 -6.88 1.96
C THR A 67 -10.37 -5.76 1.02
N LEU A 68 -9.67 -5.58 -0.11
CA LEU A 68 -10.03 -4.58 -1.10
C LEU A 68 -11.38 -4.87 -1.76
N TYR A 69 -11.65 -6.14 -2.10
CA TYR A 69 -12.94 -6.54 -2.65
C TYR A 69 -14.10 -6.28 -1.68
N LYS A 70 -13.89 -6.54 -0.39
CA LYS A 70 -14.89 -6.22 0.65
C LYS A 70 -15.17 -4.73 0.71
N THR A 71 -14.15 -3.89 0.57
CA THR A 71 -14.32 -2.42 0.49
C THR A 71 -15.14 -2.03 -0.73
N ILE A 72 -14.82 -2.56 -1.92
CA ILE A 72 -15.57 -2.31 -3.16
C ILE A 72 -17.05 -2.72 -2.98
N SER A 73 -17.31 -3.93 -2.50
CA SER A 73 -18.69 -4.42 -2.26
C SER A 73 -19.44 -3.57 -1.23
N THR A 74 -18.75 -3.04 -0.22
CA THR A 74 -19.37 -2.13 0.75
C THR A 74 -19.76 -0.80 0.10
N VAL A 75 -18.89 -0.24 -0.75
CA VAL A 75 -19.16 0.99 -1.50
C VAL A 75 -20.33 0.79 -2.47
N ASP A 76 -20.35 -0.34 -3.19
CA ASP A 76 -21.40 -0.72 -4.13
C ASP A 76 -22.78 -0.78 -3.46
N SER A 77 -22.91 -1.55 -2.36
CA SER A 77 -24.16 -1.62 -1.60
C SER A 77 -24.62 -0.27 -1.02
N ALA A 78 -23.68 0.62 -0.71
CA ALA A 78 -23.96 1.96 -0.22
C ALA A 78 -24.41 2.90 -1.35
N ALA A 79 -23.82 2.79 -2.54
CA ALA A 79 -24.26 3.48 -3.75
C ALA A 79 -25.69 3.07 -4.13
N ASP A 80 -25.99 1.78 -4.09
CA ASP A 80 -27.33 1.21 -4.26
C ASP A 80 -28.37 1.82 -3.29
N ARG A 81 -27.99 1.97 -2.02
CA ARG A 81 -28.84 2.58 -0.99
C ARG A 81 -29.04 4.06 -1.27
N LEU A 82 -28.02 4.76 -1.73
CA LEU A 82 -28.09 6.17 -2.10
C LEU A 82 -28.99 6.37 -3.34
N GLN A 83 -28.86 5.53 -4.36
CA GLN A 83 -29.73 5.53 -5.54
C GLN A 83 -31.20 5.35 -5.17
N ARG A 84 -31.53 4.38 -4.30
CA ARG A 84 -32.90 4.19 -3.82
C ARG A 84 -33.43 5.41 -3.05
N ARG A 85 -32.56 6.17 -2.39
CA ARG A 85 -32.95 7.42 -1.70
C ARG A 85 -33.23 8.54 -2.70
N ILE A 86 -32.37 8.72 -3.69
CA ILE A 86 -32.53 9.68 -4.78
C ILE A 86 -33.86 9.42 -5.50
N GLN A 87 -34.10 8.18 -5.94
CA GLN A 87 -35.35 7.81 -6.62
C GLN A 87 -36.60 8.14 -5.79
N ARG A 88 -36.58 7.92 -4.46
CA ARG A 88 -37.73 8.25 -3.60
C ARG A 88 -37.98 9.75 -3.45
N GLN A 89 -36.91 10.55 -3.53
CA GLN A 89 -37.00 12.01 -3.51
C GLN A 89 -37.50 12.53 -4.86
N ASP A 90 -36.96 12.03 -5.98
CA ASP A 90 -37.31 12.45 -7.34
C ASP A 90 -38.72 12.02 -7.74
N THR A 91 -39.15 10.81 -7.37
CA THR A 91 -40.47 10.27 -7.76
C THR A 91 -41.62 10.88 -6.95
N GLY A 92 -41.38 11.94 -6.15
CA GLY A 92 -42.43 12.63 -5.40
C GLY A 92 -43.25 11.73 -4.48
N ARG A 93 -42.77 10.51 -4.15
CA ARG A 93 -43.43 9.55 -3.26
C ARG A 93 -43.21 9.98 -1.80
N ARG A 94 -43.51 11.24 -1.53
CA ARG A 94 -43.48 11.86 -0.22
C ARG A 94 -44.88 11.72 0.37
N PRO A 95 -45.03 11.06 1.53
CA PRO A 95 -46.31 11.04 2.20
C PRO A 95 -46.69 12.47 2.60
N PRO A 96 -47.98 12.84 2.49
CA PRO A 96 -48.45 14.16 2.91
C PRO A 96 -48.14 14.35 4.41
N GLY A 97 -47.57 15.50 4.78
CA GLY A 97 -47.28 15.88 6.17
C GLY A 97 -45.83 15.73 6.64
N GLN A 98 -44.91 15.17 5.84
CA GLN A 98 -43.48 15.19 6.17
C GLN A 98 -42.81 16.48 5.69
N PRO A 99 -41.88 17.11 6.45
CA PRO A 99 -41.10 18.24 5.95
C PRO A 99 -40.24 17.80 4.75
N PRO A 100 -39.86 18.72 3.83
CA PRO A 100 -38.90 18.40 2.79
C PRO A 100 -37.65 17.84 3.45
N ARG A 101 -37.32 16.57 3.18
CA ARG A 101 -36.02 16.03 3.55
C ARG A 101 -35.02 16.80 2.72
N GLU A 102 -34.34 17.74 3.35
CA GLU A 102 -33.26 18.50 2.75
C GLU A 102 -32.36 17.52 2.01
N GLY A 103 -32.24 17.64 0.68
CA GLY A 103 -31.31 16.86 -0.14
C GLY A 103 -29.83 17.14 0.19
N ARG A 104 -29.57 17.86 1.29
CA ARG A 104 -28.27 18.26 1.78
C ARG A 104 -27.57 17.04 2.35
N GLY A 105 -26.70 16.47 1.53
CA GLY A 105 -25.83 15.36 1.93
C GLY A 105 -25.76 14.24 0.92
N ILE A 106 -26.58 14.24 -0.15
CA ILE A 106 -26.43 13.25 -1.23
C ILE A 106 -25.11 13.46 -1.95
N ASP A 107 -24.80 14.69 -2.34
CA ASP A 107 -23.55 15.03 -3.01
C ASP A 107 -22.34 14.74 -2.11
N GLU A 108 -22.44 15.06 -0.82
CA GLU A 108 -21.38 14.77 0.14
C GLU A 108 -21.18 13.26 0.34
N GLU A 109 -22.27 12.49 0.45
CA GLU A 109 -22.22 11.04 0.59
C GLU A 109 -21.67 10.38 -0.67
N LEU A 110 -22.06 10.87 -1.86
CA LEU A 110 -21.53 10.46 -3.15
C LEU A 110 -20.02 10.74 -3.22
N MET A 111 -19.57 11.94 -2.88
CA MET A 111 -18.15 12.30 -2.86
C MET A 111 -17.34 11.44 -1.88
N ARG A 112 -17.91 11.14 -0.70
CA ARG A 112 -17.28 10.22 0.26
C ARG A 112 -17.15 8.80 -0.30
N LEU A 113 -18.18 8.31 -1.02
CA LEU A 113 -18.15 7.00 -1.69
C LEU A 113 -17.08 6.96 -2.79
N LEU A 114 -16.99 8.01 -3.62
CA LEU A 114 -15.97 8.13 -4.67
C LEU A 114 -14.56 8.13 -4.09
N LEU A 115 -14.30 8.94 -3.05
CA LEU A 115 -12.99 9.00 -2.42
C LEU A 115 -12.60 7.65 -1.80
N ARG A 116 -13.56 6.95 -1.20
CA ARG A 116 -13.35 5.62 -0.64
C ARG A 116 -13.05 4.59 -1.73
N LEU A 117 -13.70 4.67 -2.89
CA LEU A 117 -13.42 3.82 -4.04
C LEU A 117 -12.04 4.13 -4.64
N ASP A 118 -11.64 5.40 -4.68
CA ASP A 118 -10.36 5.82 -5.23
C ASP A 118 -9.17 5.37 -4.38
N SER A 119 -9.37 5.30 -3.06
CA SER A 119 -8.37 4.76 -2.11
C SER A 119 -7.97 3.30 -2.36
N VAL A 120 -8.72 2.54 -3.17
CA VAL A 120 -8.44 1.14 -3.48
C VAL A 120 -7.39 1.04 -4.59
N PRO A 121 -6.15 0.59 -4.31
CA PRO A 121 -5.09 0.54 -5.33
C PRO A 121 -5.41 -0.46 -6.45
N GLY A 122 -5.29 -0.02 -7.71
CA GLY A 122 -5.59 -0.84 -8.90
C GLY A 122 -4.45 -1.74 -9.39
N GLY A 123 -3.28 -1.70 -8.75
CA GLY A 123 -2.07 -2.37 -9.23
C GLY A 123 -1.86 -3.81 -8.75
N ILE A 124 -2.69 -4.33 -7.85
CA ILE A 124 -2.47 -5.65 -7.22
C ILE A 124 -3.12 -6.78 -8.03
N ASP A 125 -4.29 -6.53 -8.61
CA ASP A 125 -5.09 -7.53 -9.32
C ASP A 125 -5.99 -6.84 -10.38
N PRO A 126 -5.98 -7.28 -11.65
CA PRO A 126 -6.87 -6.75 -12.68
C PRO A 126 -8.36 -6.86 -12.33
N ALA A 127 -8.76 -7.88 -11.56
CA ALA A 127 -10.16 -8.03 -11.16
C ALA A 127 -10.64 -6.92 -10.21
N LEU A 128 -9.78 -6.42 -9.31
CA LEU A 128 -10.08 -5.28 -8.45
C LEU A 128 -10.23 -3.98 -9.25
N ARG A 129 -9.41 -3.81 -10.28
CA ARG A 129 -9.52 -2.68 -11.20
C ARG A 129 -10.84 -2.69 -11.95
N GLU A 130 -11.29 -3.87 -12.39
CA GLU A 130 -12.59 -4.00 -13.05
C GLU A 130 -13.75 -3.79 -12.08
N GLY A 131 -13.65 -4.31 -10.86
CA GLY A 131 -14.62 -4.06 -9.79
C GLY A 131 -14.73 -2.59 -9.38
N ARG A 132 -13.68 -1.78 -9.56
CA ARG A 132 -13.73 -0.31 -9.39
C ARG A 132 -14.47 0.42 -10.51
N ARG A 133 -14.61 -0.18 -11.69
CA ARG A 133 -15.17 0.48 -12.89
C ARG A 133 -16.66 0.28 -13.05
N LYS A 134 -17.20 -0.74 -12.38
CA LYS A 134 -18.62 -1.11 -12.39
C LYS A 134 -19.30 -0.49 -11.20
#